data_AF-A0A964KEY5-F1
#
_entry.id   AF-A0A964KEY5-F1
#
_cell.length_a   1.000
_cell.length_b   1.000
_cell.length_c   1.000
_cell.angle_alpha   90.00
_cell.angle_beta   90.00
_cell.angle_gamma   90.00
#
_symmetry.space_group_name_H-M   'P 1'
#
loop_
_entity.id
_entity.type
_entity.pdbx_description
1 polymer ?
#
loop_
_entity_poly.entity_id
_entity_poly.type
_entity_poly.pdbx_seq_one_letter_code
_entity_poly.pdbx_strand_id
1 'polypeptide(L)' 'MAASKKELTILDAAALGVDAADFAATSDLTELYIPQVNTECELIKADSPAEAGALLALKLREAKVI' A
#
# COMPACT_ATOMS: atom_id res chain seq x y z
N MET A 1 -16.21 -7.10 -32.98
CA MET A 1 -15.61 -8.19 -33.80
C MET A 1 -14.70 -7.71 -34.95
N ALA A 2 -14.33 -6.42 -35.06
CA ALA A 2 -13.42 -5.92 -36.11
C ALA A 2 -11.97 -5.73 -35.63
N ALA A 3 -11.76 -5.27 -34.39
CA ALA A 3 -10.42 -5.07 -33.82
C ALA A 3 -9.61 -6.37 -33.69
N SER A 4 -10.27 -7.48 -33.36
CA SER A 4 -9.64 -8.81 -33.28
C SER A 4 -9.21 -9.38 -34.63
N LYS A 5 -9.62 -8.76 -35.75
CA LYS A 5 -9.29 -9.21 -37.12
C LYS A 5 -8.17 -8.37 -37.74
N LYS A 6 -7.73 -7.29 -37.09
CA LYS A 6 -6.66 -6.43 -37.60
C LYS A 6 -5.32 -7.08 -37.25
N GLU A 7 -4.47 -7.31 -38.24
CA GLU A 7 -3.11 -7.79 -37.98
C GLU A 7 -2.34 -6.77 -37.15
N LEU A 8 -1.67 -7.27 -36.10
CA LEU A 8 -0.82 -6.47 -35.23
C LEU A 8 0.62 -6.61 -35.69
N THR A 9 1.25 -5.46 -35.94
CA THR A 9 2.69 -5.41 -36.17
C THR A 9 3.39 -5.48 -34.82
N ILE A 10 4.14 -6.57 -34.60
CA ILE A 10 4.99 -6.75 -33.44
C ILE A 10 6.39 -6.29 -33.84
N LEU A 11 6.97 -5.38 -33.07
CA LEU A 11 8.33 -4.89 -33.25
C LEU A 11 9.16 -5.37 -32.07
N ASP A 12 10.31 -5.97 -32.37
CA ASP A 12 11.32 -6.36 -31.38
C ASP A 12 12.48 -5.35 -31.37
N ALA A 13 13.42 -5.53 -30.42
CA ALA A 13 14.57 -4.64 -30.29
C ALA A 13 15.41 -4.57 -31.59
N ALA A 14 15.56 -5.71 -32.28
CA ALA A 14 16.29 -5.79 -33.54
C ALA A 14 15.62 -4.99 -34.66
N ALA A 15 14.29 -5.09 -34.80
CA ALA A 15 13.50 -4.32 -35.76
C ALA A 15 13.54 -2.80 -35.50
N LEU A 16 13.81 -2.41 -34.26
CA LEU A 16 13.96 -1.01 -33.85
C LEU A 16 15.41 -0.51 -33.88
N GLY A 17 16.39 -1.39 -34.17
CA GLY A 17 17.81 -1.04 -34.21
C GLY A 17 18.40 -0.68 -32.84
N VAL A 18 17.83 -1.22 -31.76
CA VAL A 18 18.27 -0.97 -30.39
C VAL A 18 18.77 -2.26 -29.74
N ASP A 19 19.72 -2.15 -28.81
CA ASP A 19 20.15 -3.29 -28.02
C ASP A 19 19.14 -3.52 -26.87
N ALA A 20 18.72 -4.78 -26.68
CA ALA A 20 17.86 -5.14 -25.57
C ALA A 20 18.55 -4.92 -24.21
N ALA A 21 19.89 -4.98 -24.16
CA ALA A 21 20.67 -4.75 -22.95
C ALA A 21 20.53 -3.32 -22.40
N ASP A 22 20.29 -2.33 -23.26
CA ASP A 22 20.07 -0.94 -22.86
C ASP A 22 18.77 -0.76 -22.05
N PHE A 23 17.85 -1.73 -22.11
CA PHE A 23 16.57 -1.73 -21.40
C PHE A 23 16.54 -2.73 -20.24
N ALA A 24 17.70 -3.25 -19.83
CA ALA A 24 17.79 -4.09 -18.65
C ALA A 24 17.36 -3.30 -17.39
N ALA A 25 16.68 -3.99 -16.46
CA ALA A 25 16.27 -3.38 -15.21
C ALA A 25 17.51 -2.92 -14.42
N THR A 26 17.47 -1.71 -13.89
CA THR A 26 18.57 -1.13 -13.09
C THR A 26 18.50 -1.53 -11.61
N SER A 27 17.45 -2.24 -11.21
CA SER A 27 17.19 -2.65 -9.83
C SER A 27 16.47 -3.98 -9.77
N ASP A 28 16.77 -4.77 -8.74
CA ASP A 28 16.13 -6.06 -8.50
C ASP A 28 14.96 -5.94 -7.52
N LEU A 29 13.89 -6.69 -7.78
CA LEU A 29 12.80 -6.87 -6.82
C LEU A 29 13.26 -7.88 -5.76
N THR A 30 13.64 -7.39 -4.58
CA THR A 30 14.08 -8.24 -3.48
C THR A 30 12.91 -8.93 -2.78
N GLU A 31 11.86 -8.17 -2.46
CA GLU A 31 10.70 -8.65 -1.72
C GLU A 31 9.43 -7.92 -2.15
N LEU A 32 8.31 -8.64 -2.17
CA LEU A 32 6.98 -8.10 -2.47
C LEU A 32 5.97 -8.67 -1.49
N TYR A 33 5.20 -7.81 -0.83
CA TYR A 33 4.13 -8.24 0.08
C TYR A 33 2.99 -7.23 0.11
N ILE A 34 1.83 -7.70 0.60
CA ILE A 34 0.65 -6.86 0.83
C ILE A 34 0.74 -6.31 2.25
N PRO A 35 0.74 -4.97 2.44
CA PRO A 35 0.80 -4.39 3.78
C PRO A 35 -0.48 -4.75 4.57
N GLN A 36 -0.29 -5.18 5.81
CA GLN A 36 -1.38 -5.42 6.75
C GLN A 36 -1.55 -4.17 7.61
N VAL A 37 -2.78 -3.71 7.77
CA VAL A 37 -3.14 -2.60 8.66
C VAL A 37 -4.13 -3.12 9.69
N ASN A 38 -3.73 -3.12 10.96
CA ASN A 38 -4.62 -3.41 12.07
C ASN A 38 -5.02 -2.10 12.75
N THR A 39 -6.33 -1.92 12.94
CA THR A 39 -6.89 -0.81 13.72
C THR A 39 -7.69 -1.39 14.86
N GLU A 40 -7.12 -1.35 16.06
CA GLU A 40 -7.81 -1.69 17.30
C GLU A 40 -8.17 -0.40 18.05
N CYS A 41 -9.41 -0.30 18.52
CA CYS A 41 -9.92 0.88 19.23
C CYS A 41 -10.62 0.44 20.52
N GLU A 42 -10.15 0.96 21.65
CA GLU A 42 -10.80 0.78 22.94
C GLU A 42 -11.85 1.89 23.16
N LEU A 43 -13.10 1.51 23.39
CA LEU A 43 -14.17 2.46 23.73
C LEU A 43 -14.28 2.60 25.25
N ILE A 44 -14.04 3.80 25.75
CA ILE A 44 -14.22 4.13 27.17
C ILE A 44 -15.71 4.36 27.45
N LYS A 45 -16.27 3.60 28.39
CA LYS A 45 -17.66 3.74 28.85
C LYS A 45 -17.68 4.34 30.26
N ALA A 46 -18.56 5.32 30.45
CA ALA A 46 -18.85 5.93 31.75
C ALA A 46 -20.27 6.50 31.74
N ASP A 47 -20.80 6.82 32.92
CA ASP A 47 -22.17 7.33 33.06
C ASP A 47 -22.27 8.83 32.79
N SER A 48 -21.13 9.53 32.73
CA SER A 48 -21.05 10.96 32.38
C SER A 48 -19.89 11.30 31.44
N PRO A 49 -20.00 12.36 30.63
CA PRO A 49 -18.90 12.81 29.78
C PRO A 49 -17.63 13.21 30.55
N ALA A 50 -17.79 13.77 31.75
CA ALA A 50 -16.66 14.18 32.58
C ALA A 50 -15.85 12.97 33.07
N GLU A 51 -16.55 11.92 33.50
CA GLU A 51 -15.92 10.66 33.93
C GLU A 51 -15.25 9.93 32.76
N ALA A 52 -15.92 9.88 31.60
CA ALA A 52 -15.33 9.31 30.38
C ALA A 52 -14.00 10.01 30.01
N GLY A 53 -13.96 11.35 30.11
CA GLY A 53 -12.75 12.14 29.85
C GLY A 53 -11.62 11.82 30.83
N ALA A 54 -11.92 11.68 32.11
CA ALA A 54 -10.92 11.32 33.13
C ALA A 54 -10.35 9.92 32.89
N LEU A 55 -11.22 8.93 32.62
CA LEU A 55 -10.81 7.56 32.32
C LEU A 55 -9.98 7.48 31.04
N LEU A 56 -10.35 8.22 30.00
CA LEU A 56 -9.57 8.33 28.77
C LEU A 56 -8.18 8.89 29.04
N ALA A 57 -8.07 9.98 29.81
CA ALA A 57 -6.77 10.58 30.12
C ALA A 57 -5.85 9.62 30.90
N LEU A 58 -6.41 8.83 31.82
CA LEU A 58 -5.65 7.80 32.54
C LEU A 58 -5.12 6.73 31.58
N LYS A 59 -5.97 6.19 30.72
CA LYS A 59 -5.60 5.16 29.72
C LYS A 59 -4.55 5.67 28.72
N LEU A 60 -4.68 6.91 28.26
CA LEU A 60 -3.71 7.50 27.34
C LEU A 60 -2.33 7.71 28.01
N ARG A 61 -2.30 8.03 29.31
CA ARG A 61 -1.06 8.12 30.08
C ARG A 61 -0.40 6.75 30.26
N GLU A 62 -1.19 5.71 30.54
CA GLU A 62 -0.68 4.32 30.61
C GLU A 62 -0.05 3.89 29.28
N ALA A 63 -0.71 4.22 28.17
CA ALA A 63 -0.23 3.98 26.81
C ALA A 63 0.92 4.92 26.37
N LYS A 64 1.29 5.92 27.20
CA LYS A 64 2.34 6.92 26.94
C LYS A 64 2.15 7.71 25.63
N VAL A 65 0.89 7.94 25.26
CA VAL A 65 0.54 8.78 24.11
C VAL A 65 0.31 10.24 24.52
N ILE A 66 0.24 10.51 25.83
CA ILE A 66 0.21 11.83 26.47
C ILE A 66 1.04 11.84 27.77
#